data_AF-A0A349IL06-F1
#
_entry.id   AF-A0A349IL06-F1
#
_cell.length_a   1.000
_cell.length_b   1.000
_cell.length_c   1.000
_cell.angle_alpha   90.00
_cell.angle_beta   90.00
_cell.angle_gamma   90.00
#
_symmetry.space_group_name_H-M   'P 1'
#
loop_
_entity.id
_entity.type
_entity.pdbx_description
1 polymer ?
#
loop_
_entity_poly.entity_id
_entity_poly.type
_entity_poly.pdbx_seq_one_letter_code
_entity_poly.pdbx_strand_id
1 'polypeptide(L)' 'MTAYAEENWPTPNFTIQSEGAILIDANSSAVLYEKNAQQAYFPASITKVMTAVIV' A
#
# COMPACT_ATOMS: atom_id res chain seq x y z
N MET A 1 8.50 -31.67 -9.78
CA MET A 1 8.60 -30.28 -10.28
C MET A 1 8.31 -29.38 -9.09
N THR A 2 9.36 -28.88 -8.45
CA THR A 2 9.27 -28.01 -7.28
C THR A 2 9.59 -26.60 -7.76
N ALA A 3 8.61 -25.69 -7.67
CA ALA A 3 8.85 -24.27 -7.91
C ALA A 3 9.43 -23.67 -6.62
N TYR A 4 10.64 -23.13 -6.69
CA TYR A 4 11.21 -22.30 -5.64
C TYR A 4 10.69 -20.89 -5.88
N ALA A 5 9.84 -20.37 -4.99
CA ALA A 5 9.57 -18.94 -4.98
C ALA A 5 10.88 -18.23 -4.60
N GLU A 6 11.32 -17.26 -5.40
CA GLU A 6 12.43 -16.37 -5.05
C GLU A 6 12.02 -15.52 -3.83
N GLU A 7 12.51 -15.89 -2.66
CA GLU A 7 12.39 -15.18 -1.37
C GLU A 7 13.26 -13.90 -1.36
N ASN A 8 13.11 -13.00 -2.34
CA ASN A 8 13.90 -11.76 -2.41
C ASN A 8 13.03 -10.49 -2.47
N TRP A 9 11.85 -10.52 -1.85
CA TRP A 9 11.15 -9.26 -1.61
C TRP A 9 11.87 -8.50 -0.49
N PRO A 10 12.27 -7.24 -0.69
CA PRO A 10 13.03 -6.53 0.31
C PRO A 10 12.20 -6.35 1.59
N THR A 11 12.70 -6.88 2.70
CA THR A 11 12.13 -6.56 4.02
C THR A 11 12.39 -5.08 4.30
N PRO A 12 11.34 -4.28 4.57
CA PRO A 12 11.51 -2.87 4.88
C PRO A 12 12.33 -2.72 6.16
N ASN A 13 13.44 -1.99 6.09
CA ASN A 13 14.33 -1.71 7.23
C ASN A 13 14.06 -0.32 7.85
N PHE A 14 12.89 0.25 7.58
CA PHE A 14 12.48 1.57 8.05
C PHE A 14 11.24 1.48 8.95
N THR A 15 11.07 2.50 9.80
CA THR A 15 9.90 2.62 10.66
C THR A 15 8.98 3.73 10.15
N ILE A 16 7.71 3.38 9.92
CA ILE A 16 6.68 4.35 9.54
C ILE A 16 5.91 4.82 10.78
N GLN A 17 5.97 6.13 11.03
CA GLN A 17 5.25 6.82 12.12
C GLN A 17 3.85 7.26 11.66
N SER A 18 3.03 6.31 11.23
CA SER A 18 1.60 6.51 10.92
C SER A 18 0.77 5.34 11.44
N GLU A 19 -0.54 5.54 11.60
CA GLU A 19 -1.46 4.46 11.98
C GLU A 19 -1.64 3.43 10.85
N GLY A 20 -1.69 3.92 9.60
CA GLY A 20 -1.74 3.09 8.39
C GLY A 20 -0.88 3.65 7.25
N ALA A 21 -0.40 2.79 6.37
CA ALA A 21 0.38 3.12 5.18
C ALA A 21 0.28 2.02 4.12
N ILE A 22 0.39 2.39 2.84
CA ILE A 22 0.51 1.45 1.72
C ILE A 22 1.43 2.05 0.65
N LEU A 23 2.27 1.21 0.03
CA LEU A 23 3.08 1.55 -1.13
C LEU A 23 2.75 0.57 -2.25
N ILE A 24 2.34 1.10 -3.40
CA ILE A 24 1.90 0.32 -4.55
C ILE A 24 2.72 0.76 -5.77
N ASP A 25 3.25 -0.20 -6.52
CA ASP A 25 3.78 0.08 -7.86
C ASP A 25 2.63 0.36 -8.84
N ALA A 26 2.64 1.55 -9.44
CA ALA A 26 1.51 2.02 -10.25
C ALA A 26 1.29 1.23 -11.56
N ASN A 27 2.33 0.57 -12.10
CA ASN A 27 2.23 -0.15 -13.38
C ASN A 27 1.76 -1.59 -13.18
N SER A 28 2.33 -2.29 -12.19
CA SER A 28 2.04 -3.70 -11.89
C SER A 28 0.92 -3.89 -10.87
N SER A 29 0.54 -2.82 -10.15
CA SER A 29 -0.35 -2.88 -8.98
C SER A 29 0.18 -3.76 -7.84
N ALA A 30 1.48 -4.09 -7.83
CA ALA A 30 2.10 -4.85 -6.75
C ALA A 30 2.16 -4.01 -5.47
N VAL A 31 1.73 -4.58 -4.35
CA VAL A 31 1.90 -3.97 -3.01
C VAL A 31 3.34 -4.21 -2.56
N LEU A 32 4.13 -3.13 -2.45
CA LEU A 32 5.52 -3.19 -2.03
C LEU A 32 5.67 -3.14 -0.50
N TYR A 33 4.74 -2.47 0.17
CA TYR A 33 4.68 -2.35 1.63
C TYR A 33 3.26 -2.04 2.07
N GLU A 34 2.85 -2.58 3.21
CA GLU A 34 1.60 -2.22 3.88
C GLU A 34 1.75 -2.21 5.40
N LYS A 35 0.99 -1.33 6.04
CA LYS A 35 0.79 -1.25 7.49
C LYS A 35 -0.68 -0.90 7.71
N ASN A 36 -1.47 -1.83 8.27
CA ASN A 36 -2.90 -1.64 8.54
C ASN A 36 -3.71 -1.10 7.34
N ALA A 37 -3.36 -1.47 6.10
CA ALA A 37 -3.92 -0.84 4.89
C ALA A 37 -5.42 -1.13 4.68
N GLN A 38 -5.95 -2.19 5.28
CA GLN A 38 -7.36 -2.58 5.21
C GLN A 38 -8.18 -2.07 6.41
N GLN A 39 -7.54 -1.43 7.39
CA GLN A 39 -8.23 -0.79 8.52
C GLN A 39 -8.94 0.48 8.03
N ALA A 40 -10.19 0.66 8.42
CA ALA A 40 -10.93 1.87 8.09
C ALA A 40 -10.48 3.05 8.96
N TYR A 41 -10.17 4.17 8.30
CA TYR A 41 -9.83 5.46 8.91
C TYR A 41 -10.69 6.57 8.28
N PHE A 42 -10.95 7.65 9.02
CA PHE A 42 -11.66 8.81 8.45
C PHE A 42 -10.73 9.58 7.47
N PRO A 43 -11.09 9.69 6.17
CA PRO A 43 -10.18 10.22 5.15
C PRO A 43 -10.05 11.75 5.10
N ALA A 44 -10.85 12.50 5.87
CA ALA A 44 -10.86 13.96 5.91
C ALA A 44 -10.78 14.61 4.50
N SER A 45 -9.76 15.41 4.22
CA SER A 45 -9.59 16.09 2.93
C SER A 45 -9.25 15.15 1.76
N ILE A 46 -8.85 13.89 1.99
CA ILE A 46 -8.55 12.88 0.95
C ILE A 46 -9.82 12.50 0.17
N THR A 47 -11.00 12.66 0.76
CA THR A 47 -12.29 12.53 0.05
C THR A 47 -12.34 13.29 -1.27
N LYS A 48 -11.63 14.42 -1.38
CA LYS A 48 -11.52 15.21 -2.61
C LYS A 48 -10.96 14.43 -3.79
N VAL A 49 -10.13 13.42 -3.57
CA VAL A 49 -9.61 12.55 -4.65
C VAL A 49 -10.76 11.80 -5.32
N MET A 50 -11.67 11.20 -4.54
CA MET A 50 -12.84 10.54 -5.10
C MET A 50 -13.79 11.52 -5.79
N THR A 51 -13.97 12.73 -5.23
CA THR A 51 -14.73 13.78 -5.91
C THR A 51 -14.13 14.12 -7.27
N ALA A 52 -12.82 14.31 -7.37
CA ALA A 52 -12.12 14.65 -8.61
C ALA A 52 -12.19 13.55 -9.68
N VAL A 53 -12.37 12.28 -9.28
CA VAL A 53 -12.56 11.16 -10.23
C VAL A 53 -13.99 11.13 -10.79
N ILE A 54 -14.97 11.63 -10.03
CA ILE A 54 -16.39 11.56 -10.40
C ILE A 54 -16.84 12.75 -11.26
N VAL A 55 -16.31 13.95 -11.02
CA VAL A 55 -16.68 15.20 -11.73
C VAL A 55 -16.00 15.35 -13.08
#